data_AF-A0A8S3EQK6-F1
#
_entry.id   AF-A0A8S3EQK6-F1
#
_cell.length_a   1.000
_cell.length_b   1.000
_cell.length_c   1.000
_cell.angle_alpha   90.00
_cell.angle_beta   90.00
_cell.angle_gamma   90.00
#
_symmetry.space_group_name_H-M   'P 1'
#
loop_
_entity.id
_entity.type
_entity.pdbx_description
1 polymer ?
#
loop_
_entity_poly.entity_id
_entity_poly.type
_entity_poly.pdbx_seq_one_letter_code
_entity_poly.pdbx_strand_id
1 'polypeptide(L)' 'MGVSRSSSIVLAYLMKYHYHTVHEAYAHLVARRHIALPNDGFFIQLIRYENDLQKTKSSATKQNSTKSKSNK' A
#
# COMPACT_ATOMS: atom_id res chain seq x y z
N MET A 1 -21.14 -0.78 12.28
CA MET A 1 -20.83 -1.61 11.08
C MET A 1 -19.47 -1.24 10.51
N GLY A 2 -18.58 -2.22 10.33
CA GLY A 2 -17.24 -2.01 9.76
C GLY A 2 -17.19 -2.20 8.24
N VAL A 3 -17.99 -1.42 7.50
CA VAL A 3 -18.15 -1.52 6.05
C VAL A 3 -17.16 -0.60 5.32
N SER A 4 -17.11 0.69 5.70
CA SER A 4 -16.40 1.73 4.93
C SER A 4 -15.23 2.37 5.69
N ARG A 5 -15.47 3.18 6.72
CA ARG A 5 -14.39 3.90 7.43
C ARG A 5 -13.34 2.96 8.06
N SER A 6 -13.79 1.96 8.82
CA SER A 6 -12.86 1.04 9.50
C SER A 6 -12.15 0.10 8.53
N SER A 7 -12.81 -0.32 7.43
CA SER A 7 -12.18 -1.16 6.42
C SER A 7 -11.08 -0.39 5.69
N SER A 8 -11.27 0.89 5.36
CA SER A 8 -10.23 1.74 4.77
C SER A 8 -8.97 1.81 5.64
N ILE A 9 -9.12 1.95 6.96
CA ILE A 9 -7.96 1.96 7.88
C ILE A 9 -7.25 0.60 7.89
N VAL A 10 -8.00 -0.50 7.89
CA VAL A 10 -7.41 -1.85 7.81
C VAL A 10 -6.64 -2.05 6.50
N LEU A 11 -7.18 -1.58 5.37
CA LEU A 11 -6.49 -1.63 4.08
C LEU A 11 -5.18 -0.84 4.12
N ALA A 12 -5.21 0.41 4.60
CA ALA A 12 -4.01 1.22 4.74
C ALA A 12 -2.95 0.57 5.64
N TYR A 13 -3.37 -0.11 6.72
CA TYR A 13 -2.48 -0.86 7.59
C TYR A 13 -1.80 -2.02 6.84
N LEU A 14 -2.57 -2.85 6.12
CA LEU A 14 -2.04 -3.94 5.32
C LEU A 14 -1.05 -3.44 4.25
N MET A 15 -1.38 -2.34 3.59
CA MET A 15 -0.50 -1.76 2.58
C MET A 15 0.83 -1.27 3.17
N LYS A 16 0.79 -0.60 4.33
CA LYS A 16 1.99 -0.03 4.96
C LYS A 16 2.90 -1.08 5.59
N TYR A 17 2.33 -2.02 6.34
CA TYR A 17 3.09 -2.91 7.21
C TYR A 17 3.24 -4.34 6.68
N HIS A 18 2.34 -4.76 5.78
CA HIS A 18 2.43 -6.04 5.08
C HIS A 18 2.82 -5.89 3.61
N TYR A 19 3.12 -4.66 3.17
CA TYR A 19 3.56 -4.34 1.81
C TYR A 19 2.60 -4.78 0.70
N HIS A 20 1.33 -4.99 1.04
CA HIS A 20 0.30 -5.29 0.06
C HIS A 20 0.06 -4.09 -0.86
N THR A 21 -0.22 -4.39 -2.11
CA THR A 21 -0.94 -3.47 -3.00
C THR A 21 -2.35 -3.21 -2.47
N VAL A 22 -3.01 -2.16 -2.94
CA VAL A 22 -4.43 -1.90 -2.61
C VAL A 22 -5.31 -3.08 -2.99
N HIS A 23 -4.99 -3.75 -4.10
CA HIS A 23 -5.69 -4.93 -4.57
C HIS A 23 -5.51 -6.13 -3.63
N GLU A 24 -4.26 -6.47 -3.28
CA GLU A 24 -3.96 -7.56 -2.35
C GLU A 24 -4.55 -7.31 -0.96
N ALA A 25 -4.48 -6.07 -0.46
CA ALA A 25 -5.08 -5.69 0.80
C ALA A 25 -6.60 -5.87 0.78
N TYR A 26 -7.26 -5.46 -0.32
CA TYR A 26 -8.70 -5.59 -0.47
C TYR A 26 -9.14 -7.05 -0.57
N ALA A 27 -8.49 -7.85 -1.41
CA ALA A 27 -8.74 -9.28 -1.51
C ALA A 27 -8.56 -9.99 -0.16
N HIS A 28 -7.47 -9.67 0.56
CA HIS A 28 -7.19 -10.22 1.89
C HIS A 28 -8.28 -9.87 2.92
N LEU A 29 -8.80 -8.65 2.87
CA LEU A 29 -9.85 -8.19 3.78
C LEU A 29 -11.21 -8.83 3.45
N VAL A 30 -11.64 -8.82 2.20
CA VAL A 30 -12.94 -9.37 1.77
C VAL A 30 -13.01 -10.87 2.03
N ALA A 31 -11.91 -11.61 1.85
CA ALA A 31 -11.82 -13.03 2.20
C ALA A 31 -12.14 -13.33 3.68
N ARG A 32 -11.92 -12.37 4.59
CA ARG A 32 -12.22 -12.49 6.03
C ARG A 32 -13.50 -11.79 6.46
N ARG A 33 -13.90 -10.75 5.71
CA ARG A 33 -15.06 -9.91 6.00
C ARG A 33 -15.69 -9.43 4.70
N HIS A 34 -16.58 -10.25 4.15
CA HIS A 34 -17.23 -10.01 2.87
C HIS A 34 -18.04 -8.70 2.79
N ILE A 35 -18.46 -8.13 3.92
CA ILE A 35 -19.18 -6.84 3.96
C ILE A 35 -18.26 -5.61 3.89
N ALA A 36 -16.93 -5.79 3.83
CA ALA A 36 -16.00 -4.68 3.72
C ALA A 36 -16.09 -4.05 2.32
N LEU A 37 -16.58 -2.80 2.27
CA LEU A 37 -16.72 -2.01 1.05
C LEU A 37 -16.46 -0.54 1.39
N PRO A 38 -15.21 -0.06 1.28
CA PRO A 38 -14.92 1.37 1.29
C PRO A 38 -15.79 2.10 0.27
N ASN A 39 -16.16 3.35 0.55
CA ASN A 39 -16.78 4.18 -0.49
C ASN A 39 -15.71 4.60 -1.50
N ASP A 40 -16.15 5.03 -2.68
CA ASP A 40 -15.26 5.43 -3.79
C ASP A 40 -14.25 6.49 -3.37
N GLY A 41 -14.65 7.47 -2.55
CA GLY A 41 -13.76 8.51 -2.04
C GLY A 41 -12.60 7.94 -1.20
N PHE A 42 -12.88 6.96 -0.34
CA PHE A 42 -11.82 6.27 0.40
C PHE A 42 -10.99 5.35 -0.51
N PHE A 43 -11.60 4.67 -1.47
CA PHE A 43 -10.87 3.80 -2.38
C PHE A 43 -9.89 4.60 -3.25
N ILE A 44 -10.30 5.77 -3.75
CA ILE A 44 -9.43 6.73 -4.46
C ILE A 44 -8.28 7.18 -3.55
N GLN A 45 -8.56 7.49 -2.27
CA GLN A 45 -7.52 7.85 -1.31
C GLN A 45 -6.54 6.69 -1.05
N LEU A 46 -7.00 5.45 -1.01
CA LEU A 46 -6.15 4.27 -0.87
C LEU A 46 -5.25 4.06 -2.10
N ILE A 47 -5.76 4.27 -3.32
CA ILE A 47 -4.92 4.23 -4.54
C ILE A 47 -3.84 5.32 -4.50
N ARG A 48 -4.18 6.55 -4.07
CA ARG A 48 -3.19 7.62 -3.89
C ARG A 48 -2.15 7.24 -2.83
N TYR A 49 -2.60 6.65 -1.73
CA TYR A 49 -1.74 6.19 -0.66
C TYR A 49 -0.74 5.12 -1.10
N GLU A 50 -1.17 4.17 -1.94
CA GLU A 50 -0.27 3.17 -2.55
C GLU A 50 0.87 3.81 -3.34
N ASN A 51 0.53 4.80 -4.19
CA ASN A 51 1.52 5.53 -4.98
C ASN A 51 2.51 6.29 -4.09
N ASP A 52 2.03 6.89 -3.00
CA ASP A 52 2.89 7.60 -2.06
C ASP A 52 3.83 6.64 -1.30
N LEU A 53 3.35 5.46 -0.91
CA LEU A 53 4.20 4.41 -0.35
C LEU A 53 5.32 3.99 -1.32
N GLN A 54 5.02 3.83 -2.62
CA GLN A 54 6.04 3.48 -3.62
C GLN A 54 7.13 4.57 -3.79
N LYS A 55 6.74 5.85 -3.75
CA LYS A 55 7.69 6.98 -3.78
C LYS A 55 8.64 6.93 -2.58
N THR A 56 8.11 6.67 -1.39
CA THR A 56 8.94 6.58 -0.17
C THR A 56 9.90 5.38 -0.18
N LYS A 57 9.51 4.25 -0.79
CA LYS A 57 10.41 3.11 -0.99
C LYS A 57 11.53 3.44 -1.98
N SER A 58 11.20 4.13 -3.06
CA SER A 58 12.16 4.50 -4.13
C SER A 58 13.21 5.51 -3.65
N SER A 59 12.87 6.41 -2.74
CA SER A 59 13.82 7.34 -2.12
C SER A 59 14.75 6.65 -1.09
N ALA A 60 14.29 5.60 -0.43
CA ALA A 60 15.12 4.80 0.48
C ALA A 60 16.17 3.94 -0.26
N THR A 61 15.90 3.51 -1.49
CA THR A 61 16.80 2.63 -2.28
C THR A 61 17.90 3.39 -3.04
N LYS A 62 17.83 4.73 -3.18
CA LYS A 62 18.80 5.52 -3.96
C LYS A 62 20.16 5.79 -3.29
N GLN A 63 20.43 5.22 -2.11
CA GLN A 63 21.75 5.28 -1.47
C GLN A 63 22.38 3.87 -1.43
N ASN A 64 22.78 3.30 -2.58
CA ASN A 64 23.74 2.17 -2.64
C ASN A 64 24.14 1.74 -4.08
N SER A 65 24.31 2.67 -5.03
CA SER A 65 24.78 2.33 -6.39
C SER A 65 25.98 3.15 -6.88
N THR A 66 26.87 3.57 -5.97
CA THR A 66 28.12 4.29 -6.30
C THR A 66 29.36 3.61 -5.71
N LYS A 67 29.64 2.36 -6.08
CA LYS A 67 31.02 1.84 -6.20
C LYS A 67 31.07 0.44 -6.80
N SER A 68 31.32 0.34 -8.11
CA SER A 68 32.15 -0.74 -8.64
C SER A 68 32.76 -0.34 -9.98
N LYS A 69 34.05 0.02 -9.90
CA LYS A 69 35.13 -0.20 -10.88
C LYS A 69 35.15 0.66 -12.16
N SER A 70 35.79 1.82 -12.02
CA SER A 70 36.97 2.12 -12.84
C SER A 70 38.11 1.19 -12.40
N ASN A 71 38.63 0.35 -13.30
CA ASN A 71 40.08 0.15 -13.45
C ASN A 71 40.40 -0.80 -14.61
N LYS A 72 41.15 -0.22 -15.56
CA LYS A 72 42.03 -0.82 -16.57
C LYS A 72 41.39 -1.46 -17.80
#